data_AF-A0A954P6V0-F1
#
_entry.id   AF-A0A954P6V0-F1
#
_cell.length_a   1.000
_cell.length_b   1.000
_cell.length_c   1.000
_cell.angle_alpha   90.00
_cell.angle_beta   90.00
_cell.angle_gamma   90.00
#
_symmetry.space_group_name_H-M   'P 1'
#
loop_
_entity.id
_entity.type
_entity.pdbx_description
1 polymer ?
#
loop_
_entity_poly.entity_id
_entity_poly.type
_entity_poly.pdbx_seq_one_letter_code
_entity_poly.pdbx_strand_id
1 'polypeptide(L)'
;MTTNDMTLLGLILSLIELAGIAAAVHAIMTARTSQGAIAWFFPLVVLPFFSLPLYLIFGRSKFHGYVRARRAVNCEVRHIHEGLKGWRSEFRAQLPTEQQEHRVLERLAWMPFTRSNSLELLVDGTATFDSIFSGIDEAQDYILIQFFIVHDDEIGRELQSRLIARAREGIRVYFLYDEIGSHSLSNSYLEDMVSAGVEVYSFHTTRGWANRF
;
A
#
# COMPACT_ATOMS: atom_id res chain seq x y z
N MET A 1 7.14 54.25 21.02
CA MET A 1 7.54 53.36 19.91
C MET A 1 8.24 54.25 18.90
N THR A 2 9.54 54.07 18.72
CA THR A 2 10.33 54.90 17.80
C THR A 2 10.04 54.50 16.36
N THR A 3 10.30 55.37 15.38
CA THR A 3 10.11 55.07 13.95
C THR A 3 10.89 53.81 13.51
N ASN A 4 12.01 53.52 14.18
CA ASN A 4 12.80 52.30 13.98
C ASN A 4 12.08 51.04 14.49
N ASP A 5 11.30 51.13 15.56
CA ASP A 5 10.53 50.00 16.09
C ASP A 5 9.37 49.63 15.16
N MET A 6 8.71 50.63 14.57
CA MET A 6 7.61 50.41 13.61
C MET A 6 8.10 49.83 12.28
N THR A 7 9.26 50.29 11.79
CA THR A 7 9.86 49.75 10.56
C THR A 7 10.35 48.32 10.76
N LEU A 8 10.97 48.02 11.90
CA LEU A 8 11.37 46.66 12.26
C LEU A 8 10.15 45.72 12.36
N LEU A 9 9.07 46.16 13.03
CA LEU A 9 7.84 45.38 13.13
C LEU A 9 7.23 45.11 11.74
N GLY A 10 7.19 46.12 10.87
CA GLY A 10 6.71 45.98 9.50
C GLY A 10 7.52 44.96 8.70
N LEU A 11 8.85 45.01 8.80
CA LEU A 11 9.74 44.05 8.14
C LEU A 11 9.51 42.61 8.63
N ILE A 12 9.35 42.42 9.94
CA ILE A 12 9.07 41.11 10.53
C ILE A 12 7.73 40.57 10.01
N LEU A 13 6.68 41.39 10.00
CA LEU A 13 5.36 41.00 9.50
C LEU A 13 5.41 40.64 8.01
N SER A 14 6.09 41.43 7.19
CA SER A 14 6.27 41.15 5.75
C SER A 14 7.05 39.86 5.52
N LEU A 15 8.07 39.57 6.34
CA LEU A 15 8.84 38.33 6.23
C LEU A 15 7.99 37.09 6.58
N ILE A 16 7.17 37.19 7.63
CA ILE A 16 6.26 36.11 8.03
C ILE A 16 5.22 35.85 6.94
N GLU A 17 4.66 36.91 6.35
CA GLU A 17 3.71 36.80 5.24
C GLU A 17 4.33 36.12 4.02
N LEU A 18 5.55 36.52 3.64
CA LEU A 18 6.27 35.94 2.52
C LEU A 18 6.61 34.46 2.77
N ALA A 19 6.96 34.09 4.01
CA ALA A 19 7.16 32.71 4.41
C ALA A 19 5.84 31.90 4.38
N GLY A 20 4.72 32.51 4.79
CA GLY A 20 3.38 31.95 4.67
C GLY A 20 3.00 31.61 3.23
N ILE A 21 3.17 32.57 2.31
CA ILE A 21 2.90 32.38 0.88
C ILE A 21 3.79 31.28 0.29
N ALA A 22 5.09 31.27 0.61
CA ALA A 22 6.00 30.23 0.14
C ALA A 22 5.58 28.83 0.65
N ALA A 23 5.16 28.73 1.91
CA ALA A 23 4.63 27.50 2.49
C ALA A 23 3.29 27.10 1.84
N ALA A 24 2.43 28.05 1.49
CA ALA A 24 1.16 27.78 0.83
C ALA A 24 1.36 27.20 -0.59
N VAL A 25 2.30 27.77 -1.35
CA VAL A 25 2.73 27.21 -2.64
C VAL A 25 3.31 25.81 -2.45
N HIS A 26 4.16 25.61 -1.43
CA HIS A 26 4.68 24.29 -1.12
C HIS A 26 3.57 23.28 -0.81
N ALA A 27 2.58 23.68 -0.01
CA ALA A 27 1.44 22.85 0.37
C ALA A 27 0.63 22.41 -0.84
N ILE A 28 0.31 23.32 -1.77
CA ILE A 28 -0.38 22.98 -3.02
C ILE A 28 0.43 21.98 -3.85
N MET A 29 1.75 22.19 -3.96
CA MET A 29 2.64 21.35 -4.77
C MET A 29 2.93 19.97 -4.15
N THR A 30 2.61 19.77 -2.87
CA THR A 30 2.93 18.51 -2.16
C THR A 30 1.73 17.78 -1.57
N ALA A 31 0.58 18.43 -1.45
CA ALA A 31 -0.64 17.80 -0.97
C ALA A 31 -1.09 16.67 -1.93
N ARG A 32 -1.47 15.54 -1.34
CA ARG A 32 -1.99 14.38 -2.09
C ARG A 32 -3.44 14.52 -2.52
N THR A 33 -4.18 15.44 -1.91
CA THR A 33 -5.61 15.68 -2.17
C THR A 33 -5.88 17.17 -2.28
N SER A 34 -6.84 17.54 -3.13
CA SER A 34 -7.26 18.94 -3.30
C SER A 34 -7.79 19.53 -2.00
N GLN A 35 -8.52 18.75 -1.20
CA GLN A 35 -9.03 19.17 0.11
C GLN A 35 -7.88 19.48 1.09
N GLY A 36 -6.85 18.64 1.16
CA GLY A 36 -5.69 18.89 2.01
C GLY A 36 -4.85 20.08 1.56
N ALA A 37 -4.73 20.29 0.24
CA ALA A 37 -4.07 21.47 -0.32
C ALA A 37 -4.76 22.76 0.10
N ILE A 38 -6.08 22.80 -0.06
CA ILE A 38 -6.92 23.96 0.30
C ILE A 38 -6.87 24.23 1.80
N ALA A 39 -6.94 23.18 2.63
CA ALA A 39 -6.91 23.28 4.09
C ALA A 39 -5.61 23.90 4.63
N TRP A 40 -4.49 23.76 3.91
CA TRP A 40 -3.23 24.42 4.27
C TRP A 40 -3.05 25.78 3.59
N PHE A 41 -3.47 25.93 2.33
CA PHE A 41 -3.31 27.16 1.57
C PHE A 41 -4.00 28.35 2.24
N PHE A 42 -5.29 28.24 2.57
CA PHE A 42 -6.04 29.37 3.11
C PHE A 42 -5.48 29.87 4.45
N PRO A 43 -5.21 29.02 5.46
CA PRO A 43 -4.62 29.49 6.71
C PRO A 43 -3.22 30.08 6.54
N LEU A 44 -2.40 29.57 5.62
CA LEU A 44 -1.04 30.05 5.37
C LEU A 44 -0.99 31.43 4.73
N VAL A 45 -2.00 31.78 3.94
CA VAL A 45 -2.12 33.11 3.32
C VAL A 45 -2.84 34.10 4.24
N VAL A 46 -3.85 33.67 5.01
CA VAL A 46 -4.67 34.60 5.80
C VAL A 46 -4.11 34.82 7.21
N LEU A 47 -3.52 33.79 7.83
CA LEU A 47 -3.07 33.80 9.23
C LEU A 47 -1.70 33.12 9.41
N PRO A 48 -0.64 33.56 8.69
CA PRO A 48 0.66 32.88 8.68
C PRO A 48 1.30 32.76 10.06
N PHE A 49 1.04 33.70 10.97
CA PHE A 49 1.60 33.64 12.32
C PHE A 49 1.21 32.36 13.08
N PHE A 50 0.00 31.85 12.86
CA PHE A 50 -0.50 30.64 13.51
C PHE A 50 -0.32 29.40 12.63
N SER A 51 -0.59 29.53 11.34
CA SER A 51 -0.60 28.40 10.40
C SER A 51 0.79 27.96 9.98
N LEU A 52 1.78 28.86 9.93
CA LEU A 52 3.14 28.54 9.51
C LEU A 52 3.83 27.58 10.52
N PRO A 53 3.82 27.83 11.85
CA PRO A 53 4.31 26.84 12.81
C PRO A 53 3.59 25.50 12.71
N LEU A 54 2.25 25.53 12.57
CA LEU A 54 1.43 24.33 12.45
C LEU A 54 1.77 23.53 11.18
N TYR A 55 2.00 24.21 10.06
CA TYR A 55 2.41 23.61 8.80
C TYR A 55 3.82 23.02 8.86
N LEU A 56 4.75 23.66 9.57
CA LEU A 56 6.10 23.13 9.73
C LEU A 56 6.12 21.83 10.56
N ILE A 57 5.21 21.71 11.54
CA ILE A 57 5.08 20.52 12.39
C ILE A 57 4.27 19.41 11.69
N PHE A 58 3.09 19.74 11.15
CA PHE A 58 2.11 18.76 10.66
C PHE A 58 2.03 18.67 9.12
N GLY A 59 2.42 19.72 8.40
CA GLY A 59 2.33 19.80 6.95
C GLY A 59 3.40 18.99 6.21
N ARG A 60 4.51 18.62 6.87
CA ARG A 60 5.55 17.75 6.32
C ARG A 60 5.13 16.27 6.40
N SER A 61 4.22 15.83 5.55
CA SER A 61 3.73 14.44 5.52
C SER A 61 4.47 13.50 4.55
N LYS A 62 5.72 13.77 4.19
CA LYS A 62 6.47 12.86 3.31
C LYS A 62 7.22 11.81 4.11
N PHE A 63 6.53 10.72 4.45
CA PHE A 63 7.17 9.45 4.81
C PHE A 63 7.99 8.92 3.62
N HIS A 64 9.25 9.35 3.52
CA HIS A 64 10.20 8.87 2.50
C HIS A 64 10.65 7.42 2.74
N GLY A 65 10.31 6.85 3.91
CA GLY A 65 10.54 5.45 4.25
C GLY A 65 9.87 4.51 3.25
N TYR A 66 8.62 4.80 2.86
CA TYR A 66 7.88 3.99 1.89
C TYR A 66 8.60 3.89 0.54
N VAL A 67 9.13 5.01 0.02
CA VAL A 67 9.84 5.00 -1.28
C VAL A 67 11.14 4.21 -1.20
N ARG A 68 11.89 4.30 -0.08
CA ARG A 68 13.10 3.50 0.13
C ARG A 68 12.78 2.02 0.33
N ALA A 69 11.79 1.69 1.15
CA ALA A 69 11.33 0.33 1.38
C ALA A 69 10.83 -0.32 0.08
N ARG A 70 10.00 0.40 -0.70
CA ARG A 70 9.53 -0.07 -2.01
C ARG A 70 10.69 -0.27 -2.98
N ARG A 71 11.70 0.61 -2.99
CA ARG A 71 12.91 0.41 -3.82
C ARG A 71 13.72 -0.82 -3.40
N ALA A 72 13.79 -1.17 -2.11
CA ALA A 72 14.46 -2.37 -1.64
C ALA A 72 13.70 -3.65 -2.07
N VAL A 73 12.38 -3.71 -1.83
CA VAL A 73 11.51 -4.80 -2.31
C VAL A 73 11.61 -4.95 -3.83
N ASN A 74 11.64 -3.84 -4.54
CA ASN A 74 11.80 -3.82 -5.99
C ASN A 74 13.12 -4.46 -6.46
N CYS A 75 14.22 -4.35 -5.71
CA CYS A 75 15.48 -5.01 -6.04
C CYS A 75 15.38 -6.54 -5.87
N GLU A 76 14.71 -7.01 -4.83
CA GLU A 76 14.51 -8.43 -4.53
C GLU A 76 13.57 -9.08 -5.56
N VAL A 77 12.43 -8.44 -5.85
CA VAL A 77 11.51 -8.86 -6.93
C VAL A 77 12.21 -8.85 -8.29
N ARG A 78 13.14 -7.92 -8.53
CA ARG A 78 13.91 -7.90 -9.77
C ARG A 78 14.78 -9.15 -9.94
N HIS A 79 15.31 -9.73 -8.87
CA HIS A 79 16.11 -10.96 -8.95
C HIS A 79 15.24 -12.16 -9.37
N ILE A 80 14.04 -12.29 -8.79
CA ILE A 80 13.05 -13.29 -9.20
C ILE A 80 12.67 -13.07 -10.67
N HIS A 81 12.46 -11.81 -11.06
CA HIS A 81 12.16 -11.45 -12.43
C HIS A 81 13.31 -11.84 -13.38
N GLU A 82 14.56 -11.60 -13.04
CA GLU A 82 15.72 -12.00 -13.85
C GLU A 82 15.80 -13.53 -14.03
N GLY A 83 15.54 -14.30 -12.97
CA GLY A 83 15.53 -15.77 -13.01
C GLY A 83 14.43 -16.36 -13.92
N LEU A 84 13.30 -15.67 -14.07
CA LEU A 84 12.16 -16.10 -14.90
C LEU A 84 12.26 -15.67 -16.37
N LYS A 85 13.37 -15.06 -16.81
CA LYS A 85 13.53 -14.55 -18.19
C LYS A 85 13.30 -15.61 -19.27
N GLY A 86 13.80 -16.84 -19.05
CA GLY A 86 13.66 -17.95 -20.01
C GLY A 86 12.20 -18.31 -20.27
N TRP A 87 11.45 -18.60 -19.19
CA TRP A 87 10.04 -18.96 -19.23
C TRP A 87 9.16 -17.87 -19.86
N ARG A 88 9.49 -16.60 -19.58
CA ARG A 88 8.76 -15.46 -20.16
C ARG A 88 8.86 -15.38 -21.68
N SER A 89 9.97 -15.80 -22.26
CA SER A 89 10.15 -15.73 -23.71
C SER A 89 9.22 -16.71 -24.43
N GLU A 90 8.97 -17.86 -23.82
CA GLU A 90 8.10 -18.91 -24.35
C GLU A 90 6.63 -18.51 -24.37
N PHE A 91 6.16 -17.84 -23.31
CA PHE A 91 4.76 -17.40 -23.20
C PHE A 91 4.54 -15.96 -23.63
N ARG A 92 5.54 -15.26 -24.20
CA ARG A 92 5.37 -13.86 -24.60
C ARG A 92 4.31 -13.71 -25.69
N ALA A 93 3.33 -12.84 -25.46
CA ALA A 93 2.36 -12.48 -26.46
C ALA A 93 3.00 -11.64 -27.58
N GLN A 94 2.60 -11.90 -28.82
CA GLN A 94 2.95 -11.07 -29.96
C GLN A 94 1.88 -9.99 -30.10
N LEU A 95 2.23 -8.78 -29.67
CA LEU A 95 1.34 -7.64 -29.75
C LEU A 95 1.58 -6.89 -31.06
N PRO A 96 0.55 -6.24 -31.63
CA PRO A 96 0.72 -5.32 -32.75
C PRO A 96 1.75 -4.24 -32.41
N THR A 97 2.74 -4.05 -33.31
CA THR A 97 3.92 -3.20 -33.09
C THR A 97 3.60 -1.71 -32.90
N GLU A 98 2.40 -1.27 -33.30
CA GLU A 98 2.02 0.16 -33.32
C GLU A 98 1.59 0.74 -31.96
N GLN A 99 1.40 -0.07 -30.93
CA GLN A 99 0.90 0.41 -29.64
C GLN A 99 2.05 0.64 -28.65
N GLN A 100 2.60 1.86 -28.69
CA GLN A 100 3.66 2.32 -27.77
C GLN A 100 3.25 2.20 -26.29
N GLU A 101 1.96 2.25 -26.00
CA GLU A 101 1.35 2.07 -24.67
C GLU A 101 1.69 0.71 -24.04
N HIS A 102 1.73 -0.36 -24.83
CA HIS A 102 2.04 -1.70 -24.32
C HIS A 102 3.43 -1.78 -23.71
N ARG A 103 4.43 -1.11 -24.33
CA ARG A 103 5.78 -1.06 -23.77
C ARG A 103 5.85 -0.30 -22.45
N VAL A 104 4.99 0.71 -22.27
CA VAL A 104 4.89 1.45 -21.01
C VAL A 104 4.28 0.54 -19.94
N LEU A 105 3.20 -0.17 -20.25
CA LEU A 105 2.57 -1.11 -19.32
C LEU A 105 3.52 -2.24 -18.91
N GLU A 106 4.26 -2.84 -19.85
CA GLU A 106 5.26 -3.88 -19.51
C GLU A 106 6.37 -3.35 -18.60
N ARG A 107 6.80 -2.09 -18.80
CA ARG A 107 7.81 -1.42 -17.95
C ARG A 107 7.28 -1.03 -16.59
N LEU A 108 5.99 -0.74 -16.45
CA LEU A 108 5.35 -0.42 -15.16
C LEU A 108 5.06 -1.68 -14.36
N ALA A 109 4.58 -2.73 -15.02
CA ALA A 109 4.25 -4.02 -14.42
C ALA A 109 5.49 -4.89 -14.14
N TRP A 110 6.63 -4.57 -14.76
CA TRP A 110 7.79 -5.46 -14.83
C TRP A 110 7.39 -6.87 -15.21
N MET A 111 6.53 -6.99 -16.22
CA MET A 111 6.10 -8.27 -16.78
C MET A 111 5.72 -8.07 -18.25
N PRO A 112 6.07 -9.00 -19.14
CA PRO A 112 5.60 -8.96 -20.51
C PRO A 112 4.12 -9.33 -20.57
N PHE A 113 3.45 -8.98 -21.65
CA PHE A 113 2.18 -9.63 -21.97
C PHE A 113 2.42 -11.11 -22.26
N THR A 114 1.55 -11.97 -21.71
CA THR A 114 1.62 -13.42 -21.90
C THR A 114 0.47 -13.92 -22.76
N ARG A 115 0.67 -15.09 -23.39
CA ARG A 115 -0.35 -15.85 -24.12
C ARG A 115 -0.72 -17.12 -23.37
N SER A 116 -1.75 -17.81 -23.85
CA SER A 116 -2.24 -19.08 -23.28
C SER A 116 -2.77 -18.95 -21.85
N ASN A 117 -3.32 -17.79 -21.50
CA ASN A 117 -4.02 -17.60 -20.24
C ASN A 117 -5.46 -18.12 -20.36
N SER A 118 -5.95 -18.82 -19.34
CA SER A 118 -7.37 -19.08 -19.14
C SER A 118 -7.92 -18.04 -18.17
N LEU A 119 -9.11 -17.50 -18.44
CA LEU A 119 -9.75 -16.51 -17.59
C LEU A 119 -11.20 -16.90 -17.36
N GLU A 120 -11.63 -16.78 -16.12
CA GLU A 120 -13.03 -16.94 -15.71
C GLU A 120 -13.47 -15.65 -15.00
N LEU A 121 -14.66 -15.16 -15.34
CA LEU A 121 -15.23 -13.98 -14.70
C LEU A 121 -16.12 -14.40 -13.53
N LEU A 122 -15.67 -14.09 -12.32
CA LEU A 122 -16.44 -14.29 -11.09
C LEU A 122 -17.19 -12.99 -10.77
N VAL A 123 -18.52 -13.05 -10.82
CA VAL A 123 -19.38 -11.85 -10.80
C VAL A 123 -19.68 -11.37 -9.38
N ASP A 124 -19.76 -12.28 -8.42
CA ASP A 124 -20.16 -11.99 -7.05
C ASP A 124 -19.25 -12.68 -6.01
N GLY A 125 -19.55 -12.40 -4.74
CA GLY A 125 -18.79 -12.94 -3.61
C GLY A 125 -18.88 -14.46 -3.50
N THR A 126 -20.07 -15.04 -3.75
CA THR A 126 -20.27 -16.49 -3.69
C THR A 126 -19.40 -17.20 -4.71
N ALA A 127 -19.47 -16.81 -5.99
CA ALA A 127 -18.63 -17.38 -7.04
C ALA A 127 -17.12 -17.19 -6.75
N THR A 128 -16.75 -16.06 -6.14
CA THR A 128 -15.36 -15.76 -5.76
C THR A 128 -14.86 -16.68 -4.66
N PHE A 129 -15.60 -16.82 -3.57
CA PHE A 129 -15.19 -17.67 -2.44
C PHE A 129 -15.26 -19.16 -2.78
N ASP A 130 -16.24 -19.59 -3.58
CA ASP A 130 -16.31 -20.96 -4.08
C ASP A 130 -15.06 -21.32 -4.89
N SER A 131 -14.63 -20.43 -5.79
CA SER A 131 -13.40 -20.61 -6.57
C SER A 131 -12.14 -20.64 -5.71
N ILE A 132 -12.04 -19.73 -4.73
CA ILE A 132 -10.92 -19.69 -3.78
C ILE A 132 -10.84 -20.98 -2.97
N PHE A 133 -11.98 -21.44 -2.45
CA PHE A 133 -12.06 -22.64 -1.63
C PHE A 133 -11.74 -23.90 -2.43
N SER A 134 -12.23 -24.02 -3.67
CA SER A 134 -11.82 -25.12 -4.57
C SER A 134 -10.31 -25.10 -4.80
N GLY A 135 -9.73 -23.93 -5.05
CA GLY A 135 -8.27 -23.79 -5.23
C GLY A 135 -7.46 -24.19 -4.00
N ILE A 136 -7.96 -23.91 -2.79
CA ILE A 136 -7.35 -24.35 -1.52
C ILE A 136 -7.41 -25.87 -1.39
N ASP A 137 -8.57 -26.47 -1.66
CA ASP A 137 -8.79 -27.91 -1.54
C ASP A 137 -7.94 -28.71 -2.55
N GLU A 138 -7.72 -28.17 -3.76
CA GLU A 138 -6.97 -28.81 -4.83
C GLU A 138 -5.44 -28.61 -4.74
N ALA A 139 -4.95 -27.67 -3.91
CA ALA A 139 -3.54 -27.28 -3.88
C ALA A 139 -2.61 -28.42 -3.42
N GLN A 140 -1.58 -28.75 -4.21
CA GLN A 140 -0.72 -29.92 -3.96
C GLN A 140 0.63 -29.61 -3.30
N ASP A 141 1.17 -28.40 -3.48
CA ASP A 141 2.53 -28.05 -3.02
C ASP A 141 2.58 -26.95 -1.97
N TYR A 142 1.78 -25.90 -2.19
CA TYR A 142 1.71 -24.74 -1.31
C TYR A 142 0.47 -23.90 -1.58
N ILE A 143 0.09 -23.07 -0.61
CA ILE A 143 -0.97 -22.08 -0.70
C ILE A 143 -0.38 -20.74 -0.26
N LEU A 144 -0.45 -19.74 -1.13
CA LEU A 144 -0.15 -18.35 -0.80
C LEU A 144 -1.47 -17.59 -0.80
N ILE A 145 -1.87 -17.07 0.36
CA ILE A 145 -3.13 -16.34 0.49
C ILE A 145 -2.87 -14.97 1.10
N GLN A 146 -3.47 -13.96 0.48
CA GLN A 146 -3.32 -12.57 0.89
C GLN A 146 -4.67 -11.86 0.87
N PHE A 147 -5.07 -11.28 2.00
CA PHE A 147 -6.28 -10.48 2.12
C PHE A 147 -6.01 -9.15 2.83
N PHE A 148 -6.72 -8.09 2.40
CA PHE A 148 -6.65 -6.80 3.07
C PHE A 148 -7.51 -6.77 4.35
N ILE A 149 -8.69 -7.38 4.35
CA ILE A 149 -9.55 -7.47 5.52
C ILE A 149 -9.91 -8.93 5.73
N VAL A 150 -9.68 -9.41 6.95
CA VAL A 150 -10.15 -10.71 7.42
C VAL A 150 -10.93 -10.49 8.70
N HIS A 151 -12.07 -11.16 8.81
CA HIS A 151 -12.94 -11.12 9.97
C HIS A 151 -13.11 -12.52 10.53
N ASP A 152 -13.25 -12.62 11.85
CA ASP A 152 -13.64 -13.86 12.51
C ASP A 152 -15.16 -14.03 12.41
N ASP A 153 -15.66 -14.21 11.19
CA ASP A 153 -17.05 -14.45 10.85
C ASP A 153 -17.22 -15.81 10.17
N GLU A 154 -18.39 -16.08 9.59
CA GLU A 154 -18.69 -17.37 8.96
C GLU A 154 -17.71 -17.71 7.84
N ILE A 155 -17.48 -16.79 6.90
CA ILE A 155 -16.59 -16.99 5.76
C ILE A 155 -15.13 -17.02 6.23
N GLY A 156 -14.76 -16.14 7.15
CA GLY A 156 -13.41 -16.10 7.68
C GLY A 156 -13.02 -17.37 8.44
N ARG A 157 -13.94 -17.95 9.23
CA ARG A 157 -13.71 -19.25 9.90
C ARG A 157 -13.72 -20.41 8.92
N GLU A 158 -14.54 -20.38 7.89
CA GLU A 158 -14.46 -21.39 6.84
C GLU A 158 -13.09 -21.38 6.17
N LEU A 159 -12.61 -20.19 5.78
CA LEU A 159 -11.27 -20.02 5.23
C LEU A 159 -10.19 -20.56 6.17
N GLN A 160 -10.25 -20.18 7.46
CA GLN A 160 -9.33 -20.67 8.49
C GLN A 160 -9.29 -22.19 8.55
N SER A 161 -10.47 -22.82 8.59
CA SER A 161 -10.62 -24.26 8.76
C SER A 161 -10.02 -25.04 7.59
N ARG A 162 -10.21 -24.55 6.35
CA ARG A 162 -9.67 -25.15 5.14
C ARG A 162 -8.15 -25.00 5.08
N LEU A 163 -7.62 -23.82 5.38
CA LEU A 163 -6.17 -23.58 5.44
C LEU A 163 -5.49 -24.47 6.50
N ILE A 164 -6.09 -24.59 7.68
CA ILE A 164 -5.62 -25.47 8.76
C ILE A 164 -5.64 -26.94 8.31
N ALA A 165 -6.70 -27.38 7.64
CA ALA A 165 -6.79 -28.75 7.14
C ALA A 165 -5.66 -29.07 6.15
N ARG A 166 -5.43 -28.20 5.16
CA ARG A 166 -4.35 -28.39 4.17
C ARG A 166 -2.96 -28.34 4.82
N ALA A 167 -2.75 -27.46 5.79
CA ALA A 167 -1.48 -27.41 6.54
C ALA A 167 -1.20 -28.72 7.29
N ARG A 168 -2.23 -29.30 7.92
CA ARG A 168 -2.12 -30.61 8.62
C ARG A 168 -1.84 -31.77 7.68
N GLU A 169 -2.24 -31.66 6.41
CA GLU A 169 -1.94 -32.64 5.36
C GLU A 169 -0.52 -32.46 4.79
N GLY A 170 0.24 -31.47 5.26
CA GLY A 170 1.63 -31.22 4.86
C GLY A 170 1.78 -30.22 3.71
N ILE A 171 0.69 -29.61 3.25
CA ILE A 171 0.75 -28.51 2.28
C ILE A 171 1.33 -27.27 2.98
N ARG A 172 2.30 -26.60 2.37
CA ARG A 172 2.85 -25.36 2.94
C ARG A 172 1.86 -24.21 2.78
N VAL A 173 1.38 -23.65 3.87
CA VAL A 173 0.40 -22.56 3.83
C VAL A 173 1.02 -21.28 4.37
N TYR A 174 0.93 -20.21 3.57
CA TYR A 174 1.41 -18.87 3.93
C TYR A 174 0.23 -17.90 3.90
N PHE A 175 -0.09 -17.32 5.04
CA PHE A 175 -1.20 -16.40 5.22
C PHE A 175 -0.70 -14.99 5.55
N LEU A 176 -0.97 -14.05 4.64
CA LEU A 176 -0.57 -12.65 4.77
C LEU A 176 -1.79 -11.74 4.86
N TYR A 177 -1.89 -10.94 5.93
CA TYR A 177 -3.04 -10.07 6.15
C TYR A 177 -2.66 -8.65 6.60
N ASP A 178 -3.54 -7.67 6.37
CA ASP A 178 -3.36 -6.31 6.91
C ASP A 178 -3.95 -6.20 8.31
N GLU A 179 -3.12 -5.78 9.27
CA GLU A 179 -3.45 -5.73 10.69
C GLU A 179 -4.42 -4.59 11.05
N ILE A 180 -4.43 -3.50 10.28
CA ILE A 180 -5.36 -2.39 10.52
C ILE A 180 -6.76 -2.76 9.97
N GLY A 181 -6.81 -3.29 8.76
CA GLY A 181 -8.03 -3.81 8.13
C GLY A 181 -8.65 -4.96 8.91
N SER A 182 -7.81 -5.83 9.48
CA SER A 182 -8.23 -7.03 10.23
C SER A 182 -8.13 -6.85 11.75
N HIS A 183 -8.30 -5.63 12.26
CA HIS A 183 -8.21 -5.31 13.70
C HIS A 183 -9.23 -6.07 14.57
N SER A 184 -10.30 -6.61 13.97
CA SER A 184 -11.32 -7.42 14.63
C SER A 184 -11.02 -8.92 14.63
N LEU A 185 -9.91 -9.35 14.02
CA LEU A 185 -9.50 -10.75 13.98
C LEU A 185 -9.02 -11.17 15.38
N SER A 186 -9.54 -12.29 15.89
CA SER A 186 -9.21 -12.76 17.23
C SER A 186 -7.78 -13.30 17.30
N ASN A 187 -7.10 -13.16 18.45
CA ASN A 187 -5.79 -13.77 18.64
C ASN A 187 -5.86 -15.31 18.53
N SER A 188 -6.96 -15.91 19.04
CA SER A 188 -7.21 -17.35 18.90
C SER A 188 -7.27 -17.79 17.45
N TYR A 189 -7.88 -16.99 16.56
CA TYR A 189 -7.92 -17.31 15.13
C TYR A 189 -6.50 -17.50 14.55
N LEU A 190 -5.59 -16.59 14.89
CA LEU A 190 -4.21 -16.62 14.41
C LEU A 190 -3.40 -17.73 15.09
N GLU A 191 -3.55 -17.89 16.41
CA GLU A 191 -2.87 -18.93 17.19
C GLU A 191 -3.25 -20.34 16.71
N ASP A 192 -4.52 -20.58 16.42
CA ASP A 192 -5.01 -21.85 15.88
C ASP A 192 -4.34 -22.17 14.53
N MET A 193 -4.23 -21.18 13.64
CA MET A 193 -3.55 -21.34 12.35
C MET A 193 -2.06 -21.66 12.53
N VAL A 194 -1.36 -20.90 13.39
CA VAL A 194 0.07 -21.13 13.66
C VAL A 194 0.29 -22.51 14.27
N SER A 195 -0.56 -22.93 15.22
CA SER A 195 -0.48 -24.24 15.86
C SER A 195 -0.66 -25.40 14.88
N ALA A 196 -1.40 -25.19 13.79
CA ALA A 196 -1.61 -26.15 12.73
C ALA A 196 -0.50 -26.19 11.67
N GLY A 197 0.51 -25.31 11.79
CA GLY A 197 1.63 -25.24 10.84
C GLY A 197 1.45 -24.23 9.71
N VAL A 198 0.47 -23.32 9.80
CA VAL A 198 0.34 -22.22 8.84
C VAL A 198 1.35 -21.11 9.19
N GLU A 199 2.09 -20.65 8.19
CA GLU A 199 2.97 -19.49 8.33
C GLU A 199 2.17 -18.18 8.21
N VAL A 200 1.89 -17.55 9.35
CA VAL A 200 1.06 -16.34 9.46
C VAL A 200 1.94 -15.09 9.56
N TYR A 201 1.70 -14.09 8.70
CA TYR A 201 2.40 -12.81 8.71
C TYR A 201 1.41 -11.65 8.59
N SER A 202 1.64 -10.57 9.34
CA SER A 202 0.96 -9.29 9.08
C SER A 202 1.81 -8.39 8.19
N PHE A 203 1.17 -7.43 7.50
CA PHE A 203 1.88 -6.38 6.75
C PHE A 203 2.76 -5.47 7.61
N HIS A 204 2.74 -5.61 8.95
CA HIS A 204 3.41 -4.73 9.91
C HIS A 204 3.12 -3.24 9.63
N THR A 205 1.85 -2.93 9.36
CA THR A 205 1.38 -1.60 8.98
C THR A 205 1.62 -0.56 10.08
N THR A 206 1.70 -1.00 11.34
CA THR A 206 1.99 -0.23 12.55
C THR A 206 3.42 -0.46 13.00
N ARG A 207 4.40 0.07 12.25
CA ARG A 207 5.79 0.10 12.72
C ARG A 207 5.98 1.17 13.81
N GLY A 208 5.69 0.79 15.05
CA GLY A 208 5.95 1.57 16.26
C GLY A 208 4.83 2.52 16.67
N TRP A 209 4.89 3.02 17.91
CA TRP A 209 3.80 3.80 18.53
C TRP A 209 3.48 5.15 17.85
N ALA A 210 4.41 5.68 17.04
CA ALA A 210 4.27 6.96 16.37
C ALA A 210 3.94 6.85 14.87
N ASN A 211 3.93 5.65 14.30
CA ASN A 211 3.76 5.44 12.86
C ASN A 211 2.49 4.63 12.60
N ARG A 212 1.39 5.33 12.28
CA ARG A 212 0.12 4.72 11.87
C ARG A 212 0.05 4.43 10.36
N PHE A 213 1.08 4.79 9.58
CA PHE A 213 1.16 4.65 8.11
C PHE A 213 2.59 4.58 7.60
#